data_AF-A0A7S1RB78-F1
#
_entry.id   AF-A0A7S1RB78-F1
#
_cell.length_a   1.000
_cell.length_b   1.000
_cell.length_c   1.000
_cell.angle_alpha   90.00
_cell.angle_beta   90.00
_cell.angle_gamma   90.00
#
_symmetry.space_group_name_H-M   'P 1'
#
loop_
_entity.id
_entity.type
_entity.pdbx_description
1 polymer ?
#
loop_
_entity_poly.entity_id
_entity_poly.type
_entity_poly.pdbx_seq_one_letter_code
_entity_poly.pdbx_strand_id
1 'polypeptide(L)'
;PQGRTDIWSAGNDFSIRCWHVEPGTGRTGGTVSLRVSPQLQVRRGNALHWHGNAVRCLLRIGPSLWSGADDKAIVLWKCMDGSRTEVIENAHEGGITTLVVAGRGVWSSGYDGRVKEWSIGGTARECTREIMLDEPLRALCPVGQDVWLCGQSKKISIYSSDMQKVASLEGHSSFVSSLLLVDRMETRTIWSSSLSDRTLRVWRHILRGGKENIAELIAANLMYEEQQWATDERIRKAEESTGSVQAELEAAAAEFARQLQVLLSRFALLEGERDAAEAARASAAEREGWAKRAEAEVKAEASRLREELQAAVLAQEAAIAEARARAAEALAAEEARRRSEANRDAARREA
;
A
#
# COMPACT_ATOMS: atom_id res chain seq x y z
N PRO A 1 4.58 2.51 13.95
CA PRO A 1 5.44 3.68 14.26
C PRO A 1 4.58 4.69 15.02
N GLN A 2 5.01 5.45 16.03
CA GLN A 2 6.31 5.90 16.52
C GLN A 2 6.62 5.32 17.92
N GLY A 3 7.34 4.20 17.99
CA GLY A 3 7.42 3.27 19.14
C GLY A 3 7.74 3.89 20.44
N ARG A 4 6.67 4.26 21.12
CA ARG A 4 6.76 4.97 22.36
C ARG A 4 6.80 3.99 23.50
N THR A 5 7.94 3.94 24.18
CA THR A 5 8.12 3.12 25.38
C THR A 5 8.25 4.05 26.56
N ASP A 6 7.16 4.29 27.28
CA ASP A 6 7.19 5.13 28.46
C ASP A 6 7.80 4.36 29.64
N ILE A 7 9.01 4.73 30.03
CA ILE A 7 9.71 4.19 31.21
C ILE A 7 9.33 5.04 32.42
N TRP A 8 9.13 4.44 33.58
CA TRP A 8 8.74 5.15 34.79
C TRP A 8 9.77 4.91 35.89
N SER A 9 10.19 5.99 36.56
CA SER A 9 11.08 5.93 37.73
C SER A 9 10.44 6.66 38.91
N ALA A 10 10.51 6.08 40.09
CA ALA A 10 10.12 6.72 41.35
C ALA A 10 11.32 6.73 42.31
N GLY A 11 11.46 7.78 43.12
CA GLY A 11 12.58 7.93 44.05
C GLY A 11 12.20 8.57 45.38
N ASN A 12 13.15 8.57 46.32
CA ASN A 12 13.01 9.21 47.63
C ASN A 12 13.02 10.75 47.58
N ASP A 13 13.04 11.36 46.38
CA ASP A 13 12.75 12.78 46.18
C ASP A 13 11.23 13.08 46.11
N PHE A 14 10.40 12.06 46.40
CA PHE A 14 8.95 12.05 46.32
C PHE A 14 8.37 12.31 44.91
N SER A 15 9.21 12.24 43.87
CA SER A 15 8.77 12.39 42.48
C SER A 15 8.66 11.03 41.78
N ILE A 16 7.58 10.88 41.00
CA ILE A 16 7.46 9.85 39.97
C ILE A 16 7.65 10.56 38.63
N ARG A 17 8.60 10.08 37.83
CA ARG A 17 8.99 10.67 36.54
C ARG A 17 8.70 9.69 35.42
N CYS A 18 8.02 10.18 34.40
CA CYS A 18 7.80 9.47 33.14
C CYS A 18 8.87 9.87 32.13
N TRP A 19 9.45 8.90 31.46
CA TRP A 19 10.48 9.07 30.44
C TRP A 19 9.92 8.60 29.12
N HIS A 20 9.74 9.55 28.20
CA HIS A 20 9.13 9.30 26.89
C HIS A 20 10.21 8.91 25.89
N VAL A 21 10.30 7.61 25.58
CA VAL A 21 11.14 7.11 24.49
C VAL A 21 10.35 7.22 23.21
N GLU A 22 10.79 7.96 22.17
CA GLU A 22 10.13 8.01 20.86
C GLU A 22 11.15 7.92 19.69
N PRO A 23 10.77 7.39 18.51
CA PRO A 23 11.62 7.43 17.32
C PRO A 23 11.59 8.82 16.67
N GLY A 24 12.57 9.65 17.05
CA GLY A 24 12.84 10.94 16.42
C GLY A 24 14.07 10.93 15.51
N THR A 25 14.22 11.95 14.66
CA THR A 25 15.34 12.14 13.72
C THR A 25 16.61 12.72 14.35
N GLY A 26 16.71 12.72 15.69
CA GLY A 26 17.92 13.09 16.43
C GLY A 26 18.29 14.58 16.43
N ARG A 27 17.31 15.49 16.27
CA ARG A 27 17.56 16.94 16.11
C ARG A 27 16.72 17.85 17.02
N THR A 28 16.83 17.68 18.33
CA THR A 28 16.60 18.74 19.33
C THR A 28 17.52 18.51 20.55
N GLY A 29 17.98 19.60 21.18
CA GLY A 29 18.79 19.49 22.41
C GLY A 29 17.97 18.92 23.57
N GLY A 30 18.57 18.00 24.34
CA GLY A 30 17.92 17.37 25.50
C GLY A 30 17.36 15.96 25.28
N THR A 31 17.54 15.35 24.10
CA THR A 31 17.05 13.99 23.79
C THR A 31 18.16 12.94 23.70
N VAL A 32 17.87 11.71 24.15
CA VAL A 32 18.67 10.49 23.88
C VAL A 32 17.87 9.57 22.97
N SER A 33 18.41 9.23 21.79
CA SER A 33 17.67 8.50 20.75
C SER A 33 17.65 6.98 20.96
N LEU A 34 16.47 6.36 20.91
CA LEU A 34 16.25 4.91 20.91
C LEU A 34 15.33 4.54 19.71
N ARG A 35 15.55 3.39 19.06
CA ARG A 35 15.05 3.13 17.67
C ARG A 35 13.88 2.11 17.54
N VAL A 36 12.59 2.42 17.81
CA VAL A 36 11.44 1.48 17.54
C VAL A 36 10.03 2.10 17.22
N SER A 37 8.92 1.30 17.11
CA SER A 37 7.57 1.59 16.47
C SER A 37 6.28 1.27 17.31
N PRO A 38 5.00 1.64 16.91
CA PRO A 38 3.84 2.24 17.71
C PRO A 38 3.77 3.68 18.39
N GLN A 39 2.96 4.68 17.91
CA GLN A 39 2.72 6.03 18.54
C GLN A 39 1.48 6.03 19.48
N LEU A 40 1.52 6.71 20.63
CA LEU A 40 0.49 6.60 21.69
C LEU A 40 -0.15 7.95 22.10
N GLN A 41 -1.44 7.93 22.46
CA GLN A 41 -2.18 9.06 23.04
C GLN A 41 -2.73 8.69 24.43
N VAL A 42 -2.77 9.66 25.35
CA VAL A 42 -3.24 9.48 26.74
C VAL A 42 -4.37 10.45 27.05
N ARG A 43 -5.50 9.94 27.57
CA ARG A 43 -6.65 10.72 28.08
C ARG A 43 -6.86 10.39 29.56
N ARG A 44 -7.35 11.35 30.35
CA ARG A 44 -7.79 11.07 31.74
C ARG A 44 -9.03 10.18 31.70
N GLY A 45 -8.98 9.05 32.41
CA GLY A 45 -10.10 8.13 32.60
C GLY A 45 -10.92 8.45 33.87
N ASN A 46 -11.80 7.53 34.23
CA ASN A 46 -12.63 7.63 35.45
C ASN A 46 -11.75 7.61 36.71
N ALA A 47 -12.10 8.44 37.69
CA ALA A 47 -11.50 8.38 39.02
C ALA A 47 -12.26 7.36 39.89
N LEU A 48 -11.55 6.37 40.43
CA LEU A 48 -12.13 5.32 41.25
C LEU A 48 -12.01 5.70 42.73
N HIS A 49 -13.15 5.89 43.39
CA HIS A 49 -13.20 6.36 44.78
C HIS A 49 -13.80 5.28 45.68
N TRP A 50 -12.99 4.79 46.62
CA TRP A 50 -13.48 4.04 47.79
C TRP A 50 -12.45 4.04 48.93
N HIS A 51 -11.17 3.78 48.62
CA HIS A 51 -10.13 3.63 49.63
C HIS A 51 -10.03 4.87 50.54
N GLY A 52 -10.00 4.61 51.85
CA GLY A 52 -9.90 5.63 52.90
C GLY A 52 -8.47 6.10 53.18
N ASN A 53 -7.47 5.48 52.55
CA ASN A 53 -6.06 5.79 52.73
C ASN A 53 -5.25 5.48 51.45
N ALA A 54 -3.93 5.69 51.48
CA ALA A 54 -3.05 5.55 50.32
C ALA A 54 -3.11 4.15 49.67
N VAL A 55 -3.50 4.10 48.39
CA VAL A 55 -3.43 2.89 47.56
C VAL A 55 -1.97 2.61 47.23
N ARG A 56 -1.45 1.46 47.66
CA ARG A 56 -0.03 1.09 47.47
C ARG A 56 0.20 0.18 46.27
N CYS A 57 -0.78 -0.65 45.94
CA CYS A 57 -0.63 -1.66 44.90
C CYS A 57 -1.91 -1.83 44.07
N LEU A 58 -1.71 -2.16 42.79
CA LEU A 58 -2.75 -2.50 41.83
C LEU A 58 -2.36 -3.80 41.11
N LEU A 59 -3.33 -4.67 40.87
CA LEU A 59 -3.14 -5.91 40.13
C LEU A 59 -4.30 -6.13 39.16
N ARG A 60 -4.03 -6.30 37.87
CA ARG A 60 -5.05 -6.62 36.87
C ARG A 60 -5.11 -8.12 36.61
N ILE A 61 -6.31 -8.69 36.66
CA ILE A 61 -6.59 -10.09 36.35
C ILE A 61 -7.79 -10.13 35.39
N GLY A 62 -7.52 -10.39 34.11
CA GLY A 62 -8.53 -10.40 33.05
C GLY A 62 -9.30 -9.07 32.97
N PRO A 63 -10.64 -9.07 33.15
CA PRO A 63 -11.48 -7.87 33.17
C PRO A 63 -11.52 -7.16 34.53
N SER A 64 -10.91 -7.72 35.58
CA SER A 64 -10.95 -7.17 36.94
C SER A 64 -9.63 -6.49 37.32
N LEU A 65 -9.74 -5.33 37.98
CA LEU A 65 -8.65 -4.64 38.66
C LEU A 65 -8.82 -4.86 40.16
N TRP A 66 -7.73 -5.21 40.84
CA TRP A 66 -7.65 -5.31 42.29
C TRP A 66 -6.79 -4.15 42.79
N SER A 67 -7.18 -3.53 43.90
CA SER A 67 -6.39 -2.51 44.59
C SER A 67 -6.21 -2.84 46.07
N GLY A 68 -5.04 -2.55 46.61
CA GLY A 68 -4.70 -2.73 48.03
C GLY A 68 -4.08 -1.45 48.60
N ALA A 69 -4.46 -1.09 49.82
CA ALA A 69 -4.16 0.21 50.42
C ALA A 69 -3.83 0.15 51.92
N ASP A 70 -3.44 1.30 52.47
CA ASP A 70 -3.20 1.49 53.91
C ASP A 70 -4.46 1.47 54.78
N ASP A 71 -5.66 1.45 54.18
CA ASP A 71 -6.92 1.18 54.87
C ASP A 71 -7.14 -0.32 55.14
N LYS A 72 -6.14 -1.15 54.81
CA LYS A 72 -6.08 -2.60 55.06
C LYS A 72 -7.09 -3.42 54.25
N ALA A 73 -7.77 -2.81 53.28
CA ALA A 73 -8.78 -3.46 52.47
C ALA A 73 -8.27 -3.78 51.06
N ILE A 74 -8.86 -4.80 50.44
CA ILE A 74 -8.71 -5.09 49.01
C ILE A 74 -10.02 -4.74 48.31
N VAL A 75 -9.97 -4.01 47.20
CA VAL A 75 -11.17 -3.66 46.41
C VAL A 75 -11.03 -4.20 45.00
N LEU A 76 -12.11 -4.78 44.48
CA LEU A 76 -12.21 -5.25 43.11
C LEU A 76 -13.08 -4.30 42.29
N TRP A 77 -12.62 -4.02 41.07
CA TRP A 77 -13.24 -3.11 40.11
C TRP A 77 -13.33 -3.77 38.74
N LYS A 78 -14.35 -3.48 37.95
CA LYS A 78 -14.38 -3.83 36.53
C LYS A 78 -13.51 -2.84 35.75
N CYS A 79 -12.61 -3.34 34.90
CA CYS A 79 -11.78 -2.52 34.02
C CYS A 79 -12.59 -1.77 32.94
N MET A 80 -13.81 -2.24 32.61
CA MET A 80 -14.63 -1.69 31.52
C MET A 80 -15.26 -0.33 31.85
N ASP A 81 -15.89 -0.22 33.02
CA ASP A 81 -16.65 0.97 33.45
C ASP A 81 -16.08 1.62 34.72
N GLY A 82 -15.16 0.95 35.42
CA GLY A 82 -14.65 1.38 36.73
C GLY A 82 -15.60 1.06 37.89
N SER A 83 -16.69 0.32 37.65
CA SER A 83 -17.63 -0.07 38.72
C SER A 83 -16.94 -1.00 39.72
N ARG A 84 -17.12 -0.71 41.00
CA ARG A 84 -16.66 -1.55 42.11
C ARG A 84 -17.53 -2.80 42.18
N THR A 85 -16.93 -3.99 42.12
CA THR A 85 -17.64 -5.26 42.25
C THR A 85 -17.72 -5.75 43.69
N GLU A 86 -16.63 -5.58 44.45
CA GLU A 86 -16.46 -6.23 45.74
C GLU A 86 -15.46 -5.47 46.62
N VAL A 87 -15.63 -5.58 47.94
CA VAL A 87 -14.73 -5.02 48.95
C VAL A 87 -14.44 -6.11 49.97
N ILE A 88 -13.16 -6.36 50.20
CA ILE A 88 -12.66 -7.20 51.29
C ILE A 88 -12.13 -6.26 52.37
N GLU A 89 -13.02 -5.86 53.28
CA GLU A 89 -12.67 -5.02 54.43
C GLU A 89 -11.83 -5.83 55.44
N ASN A 90 -10.85 -5.18 56.07
CA ASN A 90 -9.93 -5.84 57.02
C ASN A 90 -9.22 -7.09 56.43
N ALA A 91 -8.90 -7.05 55.14
CA ALA A 91 -8.14 -8.10 54.48
C ALA A 91 -6.79 -8.36 55.19
N HIS A 92 -6.17 -7.30 55.74
CA HIS A 92 -4.96 -7.36 56.57
C HIS A 92 -5.15 -6.62 57.91
N GLU A 93 -4.24 -6.85 58.86
CA GLU A 93 -4.15 -6.08 60.11
C GLU A 93 -3.28 -4.82 59.95
N GLY A 94 -2.45 -4.77 58.90
CA GLY A 94 -1.64 -3.63 58.48
C GLY A 94 -1.96 -3.18 57.06
N GLY A 95 -1.33 -2.09 56.61
CA GLY A 95 -1.49 -1.59 55.24
C GLY A 95 -0.99 -2.60 54.20
N ILE A 96 -1.75 -2.81 53.12
CA ILE A 96 -1.42 -3.79 52.07
C ILE A 96 -0.32 -3.21 51.18
N THR A 97 0.80 -3.91 51.04
CA THR A 97 1.99 -3.41 50.34
C THR A 97 2.12 -3.91 48.91
N THR A 98 1.67 -5.14 48.59
CA THR A 98 1.71 -5.67 47.22
C THR A 98 0.64 -6.74 46.99
N LEU A 99 0.11 -6.79 45.75
CA LEU A 99 -0.76 -7.83 45.22
C LEU A 99 -0.09 -8.49 44.00
N VAL A 100 -0.03 -9.82 43.94
CA VAL A 100 0.53 -10.59 42.81
C VAL A 100 -0.34 -11.80 42.47
N VAL A 101 -0.31 -12.29 41.23
CA VAL A 101 -0.88 -13.61 40.90
C VAL A 101 0.16 -14.67 41.20
N ALA A 102 -0.23 -15.72 41.94
CA ALA A 102 0.64 -16.86 42.24
C ALA A 102 -0.18 -18.14 42.47
N GLY A 103 0.31 -19.27 41.97
CA GLY A 103 -0.37 -20.55 42.08
C GLY A 103 -1.77 -20.54 41.46
N ARG A 104 -2.80 -20.65 42.30
CA ARG A 104 -4.23 -20.65 41.89
C ARG A 104 -4.99 -19.39 42.31
N GLY A 105 -4.32 -18.42 42.92
CA GLY A 105 -4.95 -17.29 43.59
C GLY A 105 -4.20 -15.97 43.42
N VAL A 106 -4.70 -14.96 44.12
CA VAL A 106 -4.00 -13.67 44.32
C VAL A 106 -3.30 -13.73 45.66
N TRP A 107 -2.03 -13.39 45.72
CA TRP A 107 -1.32 -13.21 46.97
C TRP A 107 -1.24 -11.72 47.31
N SER A 108 -1.73 -11.35 48.50
CA SER A 108 -1.50 -10.04 49.11
C SER A 108 -0.42 -10.12 50.18
N SER A 109 0.33 -9.04 50.35
CA SER A 109 1.26 -8.85 51.46
C SER A 109 0.86 -7.61 52.26
N GLY A 110 1.05 -7.66 53.57
CA GLY A 110 0.78 -6.54 54.46
C GLY A 110 1.98 -6.13 55.30
N TYR A 111 1.93 -4.90 55.79
CA TYR A 111 2.84 -4.38 56.82
C TYR A 111 2.63 -5.04 58.19
N ASP A 112 1.63 -5.93 58.31
CA ASP A 112 1.43 -6.86 59.44
C ASP A 112 2.36 -8.10 59.37
N GLY A 113 3.25 -8.18 58.38
CA GLY A 113 4.14 -9.33 58.20
C GLY A 113 3.46 -10.55 57.59
N ARG A 114 2.21 -10.41 57.10
CA ARG A 114 1.44 -11.55 56.60
C ARG A 114 1.37 -11.58 55.07
N VAL A 115 1.31 -12.79 54.52
CA VAL A 115 0.94 -13.05 53.12
C VAL A 115 -0.36 -13.85 53.11
N LYS A 116 -1.38 -13.39 52.39
CA LYS A 116 -2.66 -14.08 52.25
C LYS A 116 -2.95 -14.43 50.80
N GLU A 117 -3.47 -15.63 50.57
CA GLU A 117 -3.96 -16.07 49.25
C GLU A 117 -5.47 -15.90 49.17
N TRP A 118 -5.96 -15.34 48.05
CA TRP A 118 -7.37 -15.09 47.76
C TRP A 118 -7.83 -15.89 46.53
N SER A 119 -9.03 -16.45 46.60
CA SER A 119 -9.66 -17.18 45.49
C SER A 119 -9.92 -16.29 44.26
N ILE A 120 -9.67 -16.78 43.05
CA ILE A 120 -10.00 -16.07 41.78
C ILE A 120 -11.32 -16.56 41.16
N GLY A 121 -11.79 -17.76 41.51
CA GLY A 121 -13.12 -18.29 41.16
C GLY A 121 -14.13 -18.17 42.32
N GLY A 122 -15.41 -18.39 42.03
CA GLY A 122 -16.50 -18.34 43.02
C GLY A 122 -17.27 -17.01 43.06
N THR A 123 -18.27 -16.95 43.94
CA THR A 123 -19.17 -15.79 44.13
C THR A 123 -18.61 -14.70 45.05
N ALA A 124 -17.58 -15.02 45.85
CA ALA A 124 -16.91 -14.12 46.78
C ALA A 124 -15.41 -14.46 46.88
N ARG A 125 -14.62 -13.49 47.35
CA ARG A 125 -13.17 -13.62 47.55
C ARG A 125 -12.86 -13.98 48.99
N GLU A 126 -12.44 -15.22 49.19
CA GLU A 126 -12.11 -15.77 50.50
C GLU A 126 -10.60 -15.96 50.63
N CYS A 127 -10.08 -15.75 51.84
CA CYS A 127 -8.69 -16.03 52.18
C CYS A 127 -8.52 -17.55 52.31
N THR A 128 -7.91 -18.20 51.33
CA THR A 128 -7.74 -19.66 51.29
C THR A 128 -6.59 -20.15 52.16
N ARG A 129 -5.49 -19.39 52.22
CA ARG A 129 -4.26 -19.73 52.94
C ARG A 129 -3.56 -18.45 53.42
N GLU A 130 -2.79 -18.55 54.50
CA GLU A 130 -2.05 -17.44 55.11
C GLU A 130 -0.65 -17.91 55.56
N ILE A 131 0.35 -17.05 55.37
CA ILE A 131 1.70 -17.17 55.93
C ILE A 131 1.88 -16.00 56.90
N MET A 132 2.34 -16.29 58.12
CA MET A 132 2.81 -15.26 59.06
C MET A 132 4.34 -15.21 59.07
N LEU A 133 4.91 -14.01 59.09
CA LEU A 133 6.34 -13.74 59.24
C LEU A 133 6.54 -12.74 60.37
N ASP A 134 7.68 -12.81 61.05
CA ASP A 134 7.99 -11.97 62.21
C ASP A 134 8.24 -10.49 61.86
N GLU A 135 8.36 -10.15 60.58
CA GLU A 135 8.85 -8.86 60.08
C GLU A 135 7.91 -8.27 59.01
N PRO A 136 7.57 -6.97 59.05
CA PRO A 136 6.70 -6.32 58.06
C PRO A 136 7.19 -6.46 56.62
N LEU A 137 6.30 -6.83 55.71
CA LEU A 137 6.60 -6.97 54.29
C LEU A 137 6.53 -5.63 53.54
N ARG A 138 7.24 -5.57 52.41
CA ARG A 138 7.29 -4.41 51.50
C ARG A 138 7.02 -4.77 50.05
N ALA A 139 7.47 -5.94 49.58
CA ALA A 139 7.18 -6.39 48.23
C ALA A 139 7.01 -7.92 48.11
N LEU A 140 6.16 -8.30 47.17
CA LEU A 140 6.06 -9.65 46.59
C LEU A 140 6.52 -9.58 45.14
N CYS A 141 7.29 -10.57 44.69
CA CYS A 141 7.71 -10.69 43.31
C CYS A 141 7.54 -12.15 42.84
N PRO A 142 6.61 -12.45 41.91
CA PRO A 142 6.52 -13.78 41.31
C PRO A 142 7.73 -14.00 40.40
N VAL A 143 8.36 -15.18 40.51
CA VAL A 143 9.55 -15.59 39.75
C VAL A 143 9.36 -17.05 39.34
N GLY A 144 8.81 -17.29 38.14
CA GLY A 144 8.48 -18.63 37.67
C GLY A 144 7.31 -19.23 38.46
N GLN A 145 7.55 -20.35 39.15
CA GLN A 145 6.57 -21.01 40.03
C GLN A 145 6.66 -20.56 41.50
N ASP A 146 7.69 -19.77 41.85
CA ASP A 146 7.92 -19.28 43.21
C ASP A 146 7.55 -17.80 43.35
N VAL A 147 7.37 -17.35 44.59
CA VAL A 147 7.15 -15.96 44.97
C VAL A 147 8.23 -15.56 45.97
N TRP A 148 8.93 -14.48 45.65
CA TRP A 148 10.01 -13.92 46.46
C TRP A 148 9.44 -12.79 47.32
N LEU A 149 9.67 -12.86 48.62
CA LEU A 149 9.15 -11.93 49.63
C LEU A 149 10.30 -11.06 50.14
N CYS A 150 10.06 -9.75 50.28
CA CYS A 150 11.01 -8.83 50.91
C CYS A 150 10.29 -7.85 51.85
N GLY A 151 11.02 -7.30 52.83
CA GLY A 151 10.44 -6.50 53.90
C GLY A 151 11.49 -5.84 54.80
N GLN A 152 11.18 -5.70 56.08
CA GLN A 152 12.13 -5.20 57.09
C GLN A 152 13.29 -6.18 57.34
N SER A 153 13.07 -7.48 57.12
CA SER A 153 14.15 -8.47 57.14
C SER A 153 15.24 -8.18 56.11
N LYS A 154 16.48 -8.50 56.48
CA LYS A 154 17.68 -8.48 55.61
C LYS A 154 17.68 -9.60 54.57
N LYS A 155 16.86 -10.63 54.81
CA LYS A 155 16.78 -11.83 53.96
C LYS A 155 15.61 -11.72 53.00
N ILE A 156 15.83 -12.14 51.77
CA ILE A 156 14.76 -12.42 50.81
C ILE A 156 14.29 -13.85 51.11
N SER A 157 12.98 -14.05 51.29
CA SER A 157 12.43 -15.39 51.49
C SER A 157 11.76 -15.87 50.21
N ILE A 158 11.98 -17.13 49.83
CA ILE A 158 11.41 -17.72 48.61
C ILE A 158 10.37 -18.75 49.03
N TYR A 159 9.16 -18.61 48.50
CA TYR A 159 8.03 -19.49 48.74
C TYR A 159 7.52 -20.07 47.43
N SER A 160 7.16 -21.35 47.41
CA SER A 160 6.52 -21.99 46.27
C SER A 160 5.06 -21.51 46.13
N SER A 161 4.47 -21.63 44.95
CA SER A 161 3.04 -21.40 44.67
C SER A 161 2.05 -22.07 45.65
N ASP A 162 2.49 -23.07 46.43
CA ASP A 162 1.71 -23.72 47.49
C ASP A 162 1.95 -23.17 48.89
N MET A 163 2.45 -21.93 48.99
CA MET A 163 2.77 -21.22 50.25
C MET A 163 3.78 -21.93 51.16
N GLN A 164 4.58 -22.86 50.61
CA GLN A 164 5.66 -23.52 51.33
C GLN A 164 6.98 -22.77 51.16
N LYS A 165 7.74 -22.59 52.25
CA LYS A 165 9.06 -21.93 52.20
C LYS A 165 10.07 -22.84 51.52
N VAL A 166 10.59 -22.41 50.38
CA VAL A 166 11.59 -23.14 49.57
C VAL A 166 13.00 -22.80 50.04
N ALA A 167 13.30 -21.52 50.20
CA ALA A 167 14.65 -21.04 50.51
C ALA A 167 14.64 -19.66 51.20
N SER A 168 15.81 -19.21 51.63
CA SER A 168 16.05 -17.83 52.06
C SER A 168 17.43 -17.39 51.60
N LEU A 169 17.52 -16.19 51.02
CA LEU A 169 18.74 -15.60 50.49
C LEU A 169 19.15 -14.41 51.35
N GLU A 170 20.43 -14.37 51.75
CA GLU A 170 21.02 -13.20 52.40
C GLU A 170 21.56 -12.26 51.31
N GLY A 171 20.78 -11.22 50.97
CA GLY A 171 21.10 -10.30 49.88
C GLY A 171 21.59 -8.93 50.33
N HIS A 172 21.13 -8.43 51.48
CA HIS A 172 21.37 -7.04 51.91
C HIS A 172 21.78 -6.95 53.38
N SER A 173 22.47 -5.88 53.75
CA SER A 173 22.91 -5.59 55.12
C SER A 173 21.82 -4.97 56.01
N SER A 174 20.68 -4.58 55.42
CA SER A 174 19.53 -3.92 56.04
C SER A 174 18.24 -4.33 55.32
N PHE A 175 17.10 -3.69 55.64
CA PHE A 175 15.80 -3.95 55.03
C PHE A 175 15.81 -3.88 53.50
N VAL A 176 14.97 -4.69 52.86
CA VAL A 176 14.84 -4.77 51.40
C VAL A 176 13.55 -4.08 50.99
N SER A 177 13.66 -2.95 50.28
CA SER A 177 12.52 -2.05 50.06
C SER A 177 11.62 -2.42 48.88
N SER A 178 12.14 -3.12 47.88
CA SER A 178 11.42 -3.50 46.67
C SER A 178 12.14 -4.67 45.97
N LEU A 179 11.40 -5.47 45.20
CA LEU A 179 11.91 -6.48 44.29
C LEU A 179 11.34 -6.21 42.89
N LEU A 180 12.18 -6.36 41.86
CA LEU A 180 11.79 -6.21 40.46
C LEU A 180 12.34 -7.40 39.66
N LEU A 181 11.46 -8.24 39.13
CA LEU A 181 11.85 -9.25 38.14
C LEU A 181 12.20 -8.57 36.82
N VAL A 182 13.44 -8.74 36.37
CA VAL A 182 13.89 -8.32 35.04
C VAL A 182 13.93 -9.54 34.12
N ASP A 183 12.82 -9.79 33.43
CA ASP A 183 12.73 -10.86 32.43
C ASP A 183 13.43 -10.47 31.11
N ARG A 184 14.11 -11.43 30.47
CA ARG A 184 14.73 -11.25 29.15
C ARG A 184 13.79 -11.75 28.06
N MET A 185 13.17 -10.80 27.37
CA MET A 185 12.29 -11.07 26.23
C MET A 185 13.10 -11.40 24.97
N GLU A 186 13.11 -12.66 24.53
CA GLU A 186 13.65 -13.07 23.22
C GLU A 186 12.55 -13.02 22.15
N THR A 187 12.56 -12.00 21.29
CA THR A 187 11.68 -11.96 20.11
C THR A 187 12.31 -12.74 18.97
N ARG A 188 11.81 -13.95 18.68
CA ARG A 188 12.18 -14.70 17.47
C ARG A 188 11.23 -14.34 16.34
N THR A 189 11.78 -14.04 15.17
CA THR A 189 10.98 -13.74 13.97
C THR A 189 11.18 -14.88 12.98
N ILE A 190 10.10 -15.60 12.68
CA ILE A 190 10.08 -16.72 11.73
C ILE A 190 9.48 -16.20 10.43
N TRP A 191 10.08 -16.57 9.31
CA TRP A 191 9.60 -16.23 7.97
C TRP A 191 9.17 -17.52 7.27
N SER A 192 7.95 -17.54 6.72
CA SER A 192 7.45 -18.65 5.90
C SER A 192 7.05 -18.12 4.52
N SER A 193 7.66 -18.65 3.47
CA SER A 193 7.24 -18.45 2.08
C SER A 193 6.38 -19.63 1.62
N SER A 194 5.24 -19.36 1.03
CA SER A 194 4.34 -20.37 0.46
C SER A 194 4.19 -20.15 -1.04
N LEU A 195 4.38 -21.21 -1.83
CA LEU A 195 4.41 -21.14 -3.29
C LEU A 195 3.00 -21.13 -3.91
N SER A 196 2.02 -21.74 -3.22
CA SER A 196 0.64 -21.84 -3.69
C SER A 196 -0.15 -20.55 -3.49
N ASP A 197 -0.03 -19.92 -2.31
CA ASP A 197 -0.64 -18.61 -2.02
C ASP A 197 0.23 -17.42 -2.47
N ARG A 198 1.50 -17.68 -2.85
CA ARG A 198 2.50 -16.68 -3.28
C ARG A 198 2.83 -15.62 -2.22
N THR A 199 2.58 -15.91 -0.93
CA THR A 199 2.83 -14.98 0.17
C THR A 199 4.09 -15.33 0.98
N LEU A 200 4.71 -14.28 1.51
CA LEU A 200 5.71 -14.34 2.57
C LEU A 200 5.06 -13.84 3.85
N ARG A 201 4.91 -14.72 4.84
CA ARG A 201 4.33 -14.41 6.16
C ARG A 201 5.43 -14.32 7.21
N VAL A 202 5.28 -13.34 8.10
CA VAL A 202 6.23 -13.02 9.16
C VAL A 202 5.58 -13.26 10.51
N TRP A 203 6.06 -14.26 11.23
CA TRP A 203 5.56 -14.66 12.53
C TRP A 203 6.48 -14.11 13.61
N ARG A 204 5.97 -13.27 14.51
CA ARG A 204 6.73 -12.77 15.65
C ARG A 204 6.39 -13.62 16.89
N HIS A 205 7.29 -14.52 17.25
CA HIS A 205 7.17 -15.32 18.46
C HIS A 205 7.93 -14.63 19.60
N ILE A 206 7.23 -14.27 20.67
CA ILE A 206 7.83 -13.62 21.85
C ILE A 206 8.06 -14.71 22.89
N LEU A 207 9.31 -15.15 23.04
CA LEU A 207 9.71 -16.05 24.11
C LEU A 207 10.05 -15.23 25.37
N ARG A 208 9.37 -15.55 26.47
CA ARG A 208 9.84 -15.21 27.83
C ARG A 208 10.83 -16.27 28.29
N GLY A 209 11.82 -15.88 29.08
CA GLY A 209 12.95 -16.75 29.37
C GLY A 209 12.63 -17.92 30.31
N GLY A 210 12.92 -19.15 29.90
CA GLY A 210 13.14 -20.28 30.82
C GLY A 210 11.93 -21.20 31.10
N LYS A 211 11.76 -22.21 30.23
CA LYS A 211 10.72 -23.25 30.23
C LYS A 211 9.29 -22.75 29.92
N GLU A 212 8.64 -23.48 29.02
CA GLU A 212 7.31 -23.20 28.51
C GLU A 212 6.26 -23.38 29.61
N ASN A 213 5.64 -22.29 30.05
CA ASN A 213 4.43 -22.38 30.88
C ASN A 213 3.22 -22.69 29.98
N ILE A 214 3.05 -23.97 29.68
CA ILE A 214 2.00 -24.50 28.77
C ILE A 214 0.61 -24.00 29.18
N ALA A 215 0.37 -23.72 30.47
CA ALA A 215 -0.90 -23.18 30.95
C ALA A 215 -1.17 -21.72 30.50
N GLU A 216 -0.16 -20.84 30.50
CA GLU A 216 -0.31 -19.50 29.92
C GLU A 216 -0.49 -19.56 28.40
N LEU A 217 0.19 -20.49 27.73
CA LEU A 217 0.04 -20.68 26.28
C LEU A 217 -1.36 -21.19 25.90
N ILE A 218 -1.90 -22.16 26.64
CA ILE A 218 -3.26 -22.66 26.44
C ILE A 218 -4.31 -21.58 26.78
N ALA A 219 -4.14 -20.85 27.89
CA ALA A 219 -5.07 -19.78 28.26
C ALA A 219 -5.05 -18.61 27.27
N ALA A 220 -3.87 -18.26 26.74
CA ALA A 220 -3.75 -17.29 25.66
C ALA A 220 -4.42 -17.80 24.37
N ASN A 221 -4.17 -19.04 23.97
CA ASN A 221 -4.76 -19.63 22.76
C ASN A 221 -6.30 -19.69 22.83
N LEU A 222 -6.90 -20.10 23.96
CA LEU A 222 -8.36 -20.05 24.14
C LEU A 222 -8.93 -18.62 23.99
N MET A 223 -8.24 -17.59 24.50
CA MET A 223 -8.67 -16.20 24.31
C MET A 223 -8.43 -15.69 22.88
N TYR A 224 -7.45 -16.24 22.16
CA TYR A 224 -7.25 -15.91 20.74
C TYR A 224 -8.34 -16.54 19.85
N GLU A 225 -8.83 -17.75 20.17
CA GLU A 225 -9.94 -18.38 19.42
C GLU A 225 -11.24 -17.56 19.52
N GLU A 226 -11.59 -17.00 20.68
CA GLU A 226 -12.76 -16.10 20.81
C GLU A 226 -12.59 -14.77 20.05
N GLN A 227 -11.35 -14.26 19.92
CA GLN A 227 -11.08 -13.06 19.11
C GLN A 227 -11.01 -13.35 17.61
N GLN A 228 -10.59 -14.56 17.20
CA GLN A 228 -10.55 -14.96 15.80
C GLN A 228 -11.95 -14.94 15.18
N TRP A 229 -12.98 -15.46 15.84
CA TRP A 229 -14.38 -15.31 15.38
C TRP A 229 -14.75 -13.85 15.07
N ALA A 230 -14.36 -12.91 15.93
CA ALA A 230 -14.68 -11.49 15.77
C ALA A 230 -13.83 -10.77 14.71
N THR A 231 -12.60 -11.24 14.42
CA THR A 231 -11.80 -10.73 13.30
C THR A 231 -12.18 -11.39 11.98
N ASP A 232 -12.49 -12.67 11.97
CA ASP A 232 -12.81 -13.46 10.78
C ASP A 232 -14.18 -13.06 10.23
N GLU A 233 -15.16 -12.77 11.08
CA GLU A 233 -16.44 -12.17 10.66
C GLU A 233 -16.28 -10.75 10.08
N ARG A 234 -15.26 -10.00 10.52
CA ARG A 234 -14.92 -8.68 9.95
C ARG A 234 -14.12 -8.78 8.65
N ILE A 235 -13.25 -9.78 8.55
CA ILE A 235 -12.50 -10.11 7.33
C ILE A 235 -13.48 -10.61 6.26
N ARG A 236 -14.37 -11.57 6.59
CA ARG A 236 -15.43 -12.05 5.70
C ARG A 236 -16.29 -10.92 5.13
N LYS A 237 -16.75 -9.98 5.98
CA LYS A 237 -17.49 -8.79 5.53
C LYS A 237 -16.66 -7.85 4.66
N ALA A 238 -15.36 -7.71 4.94
CA ALA A 238 -14.45 -6.93 4.10
C ALA A 238 -14.21 -7.61 2.75
N GLU A 239 -14.01 -8.93 2.71
CA GLU A 239 -13.85 -9.74 1.51
C GLU A 239 -15.13 -9.72 0.64
N GLU A 240 -16.32 -9.86 1.24
CA GLU A 240 -17.61 -9.69 0.55
C GLU A 240 -17.74 -8.30 -0.09
N SER A 241 -17.39 -7.24 0.65
CA SER A 241 -17.41 -5.88 0.09
C SER A 241 -16.36 -5.66 -1.01
N THR A 242 -15.19 -6.29 -0.88
CA THR A 242 -14.10 -6.18 -1.87
C THR A 242 -14.45 -6.95 -3.14
N GLY A 243 -15.09 -8.13 -3.02
CA GLY A 243 -15.61 -8.91 -4.14
C GLY A 243 -16.69 -8.17 -4.93
N SER A 244 -17.56 -7.41 -4.25
CA SER A 244 -18.55 -6.53 -4.92
C SER A 244 -17.86 -5.45 -5.75
N VAL A 245 -16.88 -4.74 -5.18
CA VAL A 245 -16.13 -3.68 -5.88
C VAL A 245 -15.28 -4.24 -7.03
N GLN A 246 -14.70 -5.43 -6.84
CA GLN A 246 -13.97 -6.17 -7.88
C GLN A 246 -14.88 -6.49 -9.07
N ALA A 247 -16.10 -6.99 -8.83
CA ALA A 247 -17.07 -7.32 -9.87
C ALA A 247 -17.57 -6.08 -10.62
N GLU A 248 -17.80 -4.95 -9.92
CA GLU A 248 -18.13 -3.66 -10.54
C GLU A 248 -16.99 -3.15 -11.44
N LEU A 249 -15.74 -3.28 -11.00
CA LEU A 249 -14.57 -2.89 -11.77
C LEU A 249 -14.38 -3.76 -13.03
N GLU A 250 -14.57 -5.07 -12.93
CA GLU A 250 -14.50 -6.00 -14.06
C GLU A 250 -15.63 -5.74 -15.07
N ALA A 251 -16.85 -5.45 -14.61
CA ALA A 251 -17.95 -5.06 -15.48
C ALA A 251 -17.69 -3.72 -16.21
N ALA A 252 -17.15 -2.72 -15.51
CA ALA A 252 -16.76 -1.45 -16.11
C ALA A 252 -15.62 -1.59 -17.13
N ALA A 253 -14.62 -2.44 -16.84
CA ALA A 253 -13.53 -2.74 -17.75
C ALA A 253 -14.01 -3.47 -19.01
N ALA A 254 -14.96 -4.41 -18.87
CA ALA A 254 -15.56 -5.12 -20.00
C ALA A 254 -16.36 -4.17 -20.92
N GLU A 255 -17.14 -3.24 -20.36
CA GLU A 255 -17.87 -2.24 -21.14
C GLU A 255 -16.90 -1.26 -21.83
N PHE A 256 -15.83 -0.83 -21.16
CA PHE A 256 -14.80 0.00 -21.79
C PHE A 256 -14.09 -0.72 -22.95
N ALA A 257 -13.75 -2.01 -22.78
CA ALA A 257 -13.17 -2.83 -23.85
C ALA A 257 -14.12 -2.97 -25.05
N ARG A 258 -15.42 -3.15 -24.80
CA ARG A 258 -16.46 -3.19 -25.85
C ARG A 258 -16.54 -1.85 -26.60
N GLN A 259 -16.52 -0.73 -25.89
CA GLN A 259 -16.51 0.61 -26.51
C GLN A 259 -15.25 0.85 -27.34
N LEU A 260 -14.07 0.45 -26.83
CA LEU A 260 -12.81 0.54 -27.56
C LEU A 260 -12.84 -0.29 -28.85
N GLN A 261 -13.38 -1.51 -28.80
CA GLN A 261 -13.50 -2.37 -29.99
C GLN A 261 -14.44 -1.79 -31.06
N VAL A 262 -15.52 -1.11 -30.65
CA VAL A 262 -16.41 -0.37 -31.58
C VAL A 262 -15.70 0.86 -32.18
N LEU A 263 -14.86 1.57 -31.41
CA LEU A 263 -14.07 2.68 -31.94
C LEU A 263 -12.99 2.20 -32.92
N LEU A 264 -12.30 1.10 -32.63
CA LEU A 264 -11.28 0.52 -33.49
C LEU A 264 -11.87 0.02 -34.83
N SER A 265 -13.03 -0.65 -34.81
CA SER A 265 -13.68 -1.10 -36.05
C SER A 265 -14.18 0.08 -36.90
N ARG A 266 -14.68 1.15 -36.27
CA ARG A 266 -15.04 2.40 -36.96
C ARG A 266 -13.81 3.11 -37.52
N PHE A 267 -12.69 3.11 -36.81
CA PHE A 267 -11.44 3.70 -37.29
C PHE A 267 -10.91 2.94 -38.52
N ALA A 268 -10.86 1.61 -38.47
CA ALA A 268 -10.45 0.77 -39.61
C ALA A 268 -11.34 0.97 -40.84
N LEU A 269 -12.66 1.18 -40.66
CA LEU A 269 -13.56 1.54 -41.76
C LEU A 269 -13.19 2.89 -42.39
N LEU A 270 -12.95 3.92 -41.56
CA LEU A 270 -12.56 5.26 -42.01
C LEU A 270 -11.19 5.27 -42.71
N GLU A 271 -10.24 4.44 -42.28
CA GLU A 271 -8.97 4.27 -43.01
C GLU A 271 -9.18 3.60 -44.36
N GLY A 272 -10.03 2.57 -44.45
CA GLY A 272 -10.41 1.97 -45.74
C GLY A 272 -11.11 2.96 -46.69
N GLU A 273 -11.99 3.81 -46.16
CA GLU A 273 -12.63 4.90 -46.93
C GLU A 273 -11.61 5.96 -47.38
N ARG A 274 -10.63 6.33 -46.54
CA ARG A 274 -9.53 7.23 -46.91
C ARG A 274 -8.70 6.64 -48.05
N ASP A 275 -8.24 5.40 -47.91
CA ASP A 275 -7.34 4.76 -48.87
C ASP A 275 -8.04 4.56 -50.22
N ALA A 276 -9.34 4.22 -50.21
CA ALA A 276 -10.17 4.19 -51.41
C ALA A 276 -10.32 5.58 -52.08
N ALA A 277 -10.48 6.65 -51.29
CA ALA A 277 -10.54 8.01 -51.80
C ALA A 277 -9.19 8.49 -52.37
N GLU A 278 -8.07 8.08 -51.79
CA GLU A 278 -6.72 8.36 -52.31
C GLU A 278 -6.44 7.60 -53.61
N ALA A 279 -6.80 6.31 -53.70
CA ALA A 279 -6.72 5.54 -54.94
C ALA A 279 -7.59 6.12 -56.06
N ALA A 280 -8.79 6.62 -55.73
CA ALA A 280 -9.66 7.32 -56.68
C ALA A 280 -9.04 8.64 -57.17
N ARG A 281 -8.41 9.42 -56.28
CA ARG A 281 -7.66 10.64 -56.64
C ARG A 281 -6.46 10.34 -57.54
N ALA A 282 -5.67 9.31 -57.24
CA ALA A 282 -4.55 8.88 -58.07
C ALA A 282 -5.03 8.49 -59.49
N SER A 283 -6.10 7.69 -59.57
CA SER A 283 -6.73 7.29 -60.83
C SER A 283 -7.26 8.49 -61.64
N ALA A 284 -7.76 9.52 -60.97
CA ALA A 284 -8.21 10.76 -61.62
C ALA A 284 -7.01 11.58 -62.15
N ALA A 285 -5.94 11.70 -61.37
CA ALA A 285 -4.71 12.38 -61.79
C ALA A 285 -4.02 11.70 -62.97
N GLU A 286 -4.02 10.36 -63.02
CA GLU A 286 -3.55 9.62 -64.20
C GLU A 286 -4.39 9.93 -65.44
N ARG A 287 -5.73 9.91 -65.34
CA ARG A 287 -6.64 10.26 -66.45
C ARG A 287 -6.41 11.68 -66.95
N GLU A 288 -6.19 12.64 -66.04
CA GLU A 288 -5.82 14.02 -66.41
C GLU A 288 -4.47 14.08 -67.13
N GLY A 289 -3.49 13.30 -66.68
CA GLY A 289 -2.18 13.15 -67.34
C GLY A 289 -2.29 12.57 -68.75
N TRP A 290 -3.12 11.53 -68.95
CA TRP A 290 -3.42 10.98 -70.28
C TRP A 290 -4.12 11.99 -71.19
N ALA A 291 -5.12 12.72 -70.67
CA ALA A 291 -5.80 13.78 -71.43
C ALA A 291 -4.84 14.89 -71.89
N LYS A 292 -3.95 15.35 -71.01
CA LYS A 292 -2.91 16.35 -71.33
C LYS A 292 -1.91 15.85 -72.39
N ARG A 293 -1.55 14.56 -72.38
CA ARG A 293 -0.70 13.96 -73.43
C ARG A 293 -1.43 13.92 -74.77
N ALA A 294 -2.68 13.46 -74.79
CA ALA A 294 -3.49 13.42 -76.02
C ALA A 294 -3.71 14.83 -76.61
N GLU A 295 -3.94 15.85 -75.78
CA GLU A 295 -4.04 17.24 -76.24
C GLU A 295 -2.72 17.73 -76.86
N ALA A 296 -1.58 17.42 -76.23
CA ALA A 296 -0.26 17.76 -76.76
C ALA A 296 0.06 17.05 -78.09
N GLU A 297 -0.33 15.79 -78.23
CA GLU A 297 -0.16 14.99 -79.45
C GLU A 297 -1.02 15.52 -80.60
N VAL A 298 -2.32 15.76 -80.37
CA VAL A 298 -3.22 16.41 -81.34
C VAL A 298 -2.71 17.79 -81.75
N LYS A 299 -2.16 18.56 -80.81
CA LYS A 299 -1.57 19.88 -81.11
C LYS A 299 -0.29 19.77 -81.95
N ALA A 300 0.56 18.79 -81.68
CA ALA A 300 1.78 18.53 -82.46
C ALA A 300 1.46 18.06 -83.88
N GLU A 301 0.50 17.15 -84.04
CA GLU A 301 0.03 16.69 -85.35
C GLU A 301 -0.66 17.81 -86.14
N ALA A 302 -1.45 18.66 -85.47
CA ALA A 302 -2.01 19.86 -86.09
C ALA A 302 -0.95 20.89 -86.53
N SER A 303 0.17 21.04 -85.81
CA SER A 303 1.30 21.86 -86.31
C SER A 303 1.98 21.23 -87.52
N ARG A 304 2.24 19.91 -87.50
CA ARG A 304 2.84 19.20 -88.63
C ARG A 304 1.98 19.29 -89.89
N LEU A 305 0.67 19.08 -89.78
CA LEU A 305 -0.26 19.22 -90.90
C LEU A 305 -0.32 20.65 -91.46
N ARG A 306 -0.11 21.68 -90.63
CA ARG A 306 0.03 23.07 -91.11
C ARG A 306 1.32 23.29 -91.90
N GLU A 307 2.44 22.73 -91.44
CA GLU A 307 3.72 22.79 -92.16
C GLU A 307 3.65 22.05 -93.50
N GLU A 308 3.08 20.84 -93.52
CA GLU A 308 2.85 20.07 -94.75
C GLU A 308 1.92 20.80 -95.73
N LEU A 309 0.83 21.40 -95.25
CA LEU A 309 -0.07 22.22 -96.06
C LEU A 309 0.63 23.47 -96.62
N GLN A 310 1.43 24.15 -95.80
CA GLN A 310 2.17 25.35 -96.22
C GLN A 310 3.23 25.02 -97.27
N ALA A 311 3.92 23.88 -97.14
CA ALA A 311 4.83 23.37 -98.16
C ALA A 311 4.10 23.00 -99.46
N ALA A 312 2.93 22.38 -99.37
CA ALA A 312 2.11 22.03 -100.54
C ALA A 312 1.61 23.28 -101.30
N VAL A 313 1.19 24.34 -100.59
CA VAL A 313 0.79 25.62 -101.19
C VAL A 313 1.97 26.26 -101.93
N LEU A 314 3.15 26.33 -101.31
CA LEU A 314 4.36 26.89 -101.96
C LEU A 314 4.76 26.08 -103.20
N ALA A 315 4.66 24.75 -103.16
CA ALA A 315 4.91 23.89 -104.31
C ALA A 315 3.88 24.11 -105.44
N GLN A 316 2.61 24.35 -105.10
CA GLN A 316 1.56 24.67 -106.07
C GLN A 316 1.78 26.05 -106.72
N GLU A 317 2.17 27.06 -105.94
CA GLU A 317 2.53 28.39 -106.46
C GLU A 317 3.73 28.33 -107.43
N ALA A 318 4.77 27.55 -107.07
CA ALA A 318 5.91 27.31 -107.95
C ALA A 318 5.52 26.61 -109.27
N ALA A 319 4.67 25.58 -109.21
CA ALA A 319 4.17 24.88 -110.40
C ALA A 319 3.32 25.80 -111.31
N ILE A 320 2.52 26.70 -110.72
CA ILE A 320 1.75 27.71 -111.47
C ILE A 320 2.69 28.73 -112.13
N ALA A 321 3.76 29.15 -111.46
CA ALA A 321 4.76 30.04 -112.04
C ALA A 321 5.50 29.38 -113.21
N GLU A 322 5.89 28.11 -113.08
CA GLU A 322 6.56 27.35 -114.14
C GLU A 322 5.64 27.11 -115.35
N ALA A 323 4.36 26.79 -115.12
CA ALA A 323 3.37 26.66 -116.19
C ALA A 323 3.15 27.98 -116.95
N ARG A 324 3.16 29.12 -116.26
CA ARG A 324 3.12 30.46 -116.88
C ARG A 324 4.36 30.75 -117.72
N ALA A 325 5.55 30.35 -117.26
CA ALA A 325 6.78 30.52 -118.03
C ALA A 325 6.75 29.71 -119.34
N ARG A 326 6.37 28.43 -119.29
CA ARG A 326 6.23 27.58 -120.48
C ARG A 326 5.17 28.11 -121.47
N ALA A 327 4.07 28.69 -120.96
CA ALA A 327 3.07 29.32 -121.81
C ALA A 327 3.59 30.59 -122.52
N ALA A 328 4.44 31.38 -121.86
CA ALA A 328 5.09 32.55 -122.46
C ALA A 328 6.11 32.15 -123.55
N GLU A 329 6.90 31.09 -123.32
CA GLU A 329 7.82 30.55 -124.32
C GLU A 329 7.09 30.01 -125.56
N ALA A 330 5.96 29.30 -125.37
CA ALA A 330 5.14 28.81 -126.47
C ALA A 330 4.57 29.97 -127.32
N LEU A 331 4.12 31.05 -126.68
CA LEU A 331 3.63 32.24 -127.38
C LEU A 331 4.74 32.92 -128.20
N ALA A 332 5.94 33.05 -127.64
CA ALA A 332 7.11 33.60 -128.33
C ALA A 332 7.55 32.74 -129.53
N ALA A 333 7.45 31.41 -129.42
CA ALA A 333 7.72 30.49 -130.52
C ALA A 333 6.69 30.62 -131.66
N GLU A 334 5.42 30.86 -131.35
CA GLU A 334 4.37 31.10 -132.35
C GLU A 334 4.57 32.44 -133.09
N GLU A 335 4.95 33.51 -132.38
CA GLU A 335 5.32 34.79 -132.99
C GLU A 335 6.56 34.68 -133.89
N ALA A 336 7.58 33.93 -133.47
CA ALA A 336 8.76 33.64 -134.28
C ALA A 336 8.40 32.87 -135.57
N ARG A 337 7.46 31.92 -135.48
CA ARG A 337 6.96 31.18 -136.65
C ARG A 337 6.18 32.07 -137.62
N ARG A 338 5.32 32.98 -137.14
CA ARG A 338 4.66 33.99 -137.99
C ARG A 338 5.67 34.90 -138.72
N ARG A 339 6.75 35.31 -138.06
CA ARG A 339 7.84 36.09 -138.71
C ARG A 339 8.58 35.28 -139.78
N SER A 340 8.81 33.98 -139.54
CA SER A 340 9.41 33.06 -140.52
C SER A 340 8.54 32.90 -141.78
N GLU A 341 7.23 32.71 -141.61
CA GLU A 341 6.28 32.56 -142.71
C GLU A 341 6.15 33.88 -143.53
N ALA A 342 6.11 35.04 -142.86
CA ALA A 342 6.10 36.34 -143.54
C ALA A 342 7.36 36.61 -144.39
N ASN A 343 8.55 36.23 -143.90
CA ASN A 343 9.80 36.34 -144.68
C ASN A 343 9.82 35.39 -145.88
N ARG A 344 9.14 34.24 -145.80
CA ARG A 344 9.09 33.24 -146.87
C ARG A 344 8.18 33.64 -148.03
N ASP A 345 7.13 34.42 -147.75
CA ASP A 345 6.27 35.01 -148.78
C ASP A 345 6.89 36.25 -149.45
N ALA A 346 7.76 36.99 -148.75
CA ALA A 346 8.55 38.06 -149.35
C ALA A 346 9.51 37.52 -150.42
N ALA A 347 10.22 36.42 -150.12
CA ALA A 347 11.16 35.78 -151.04
C ALA A 347 10.52 35.16 -152.31
N ARG A 348 9.18 35.06 -152.37
CA ARG A 348 8.42 34.56 -153.54
C ARG A 348 7.97 35.66 -154.52
N ARG A 349 8.40 36.90 -154.32
CA ARG A 349 8.05 38.04 -155.21
C ARG A 349 9.23 38.61 -156.02
N GLU A 350 10.43 38.05 -155.87
CA GLU A 350 11.66 38.50 -156.58
C GLU A 350 12.25 37.44 -157.55
N ALA A 351 11.53 36.34 -157.81
CA ALA A 351 11.85 35.33 -158.83
C ALA A 351 10.56 34.66 -159.35
#